data_AF-A0A9E3Z0V7-F1
#
_entry.id   AF-A0A9E3Z0V7-F1
#
_cell.length_a   1.000
_cell.length_b   1.000
_cell.length_c   1.000
_cell.angle_alpha   90.00
_cell.angle_beta   90.00
_cell.angle_gamma   90.00
#
_symmetry.space_group_name_H-M   'P 1'
#
loop_
_entity.id
_entity.type
_entity.pdbx_description
1 polymer ?
#
loop_
_entity_poly.entity_id
_entity_poly.type
_entity_poly.pdbx_seq_one_letter_code
_entity_poly.pdbx_strand_id
1 'polypeptide(L)' 'AGLEYHHMPVTAQSFPGPDFDAMSDLLDDPSRPVLAYCRTGTRCANLWVAGCEEAVREQAITDAGQRGYDLAMAVKFLGR' A
#
# COMPACT_ATOMS: atom_id res chain seq x y z
N ALA A 1 -11.41 0.41 -24.11
CA ALA A 1 -11.83 -0.48 -23.01
C ALA A 1 -10.69 -1.45 -22.74
N GLY A 2 -10.31 -1.71 -21.48
CA GLY A 2 -9.15 -2.56 -21.16
C GLY A 2 -8.50 -2.36 -19.79
N LEU A 3 -9.16 -1.66 -18.85
CA LEU A 3 -8.69 -1.51 -17.47
C LEU A 3 -9.75 -2.04 -16.52
N GLU A 4 -9.31 -2.83 -15.53
CA GLU A 4 -10.13 -3.22 -14.38
C GLU A 4 -10.00 -2.15 -13.28
N TYR A 5 -11.11 -1.84 -12.61
CA TYR A 5 -11.15 -0.80 -11.58
C TYR A 5 -11.65 -1.40 -10.28
N HIS A 6 -10.89 -1.18 -9.22
CA HIS A 6 -11.27 -1.53 -7.85
C HIS A 6 -11.38 -0.24 -7.02
N HIS A 7 -12.47 -0.11 -6.27
CA HIS A 7 -12.66 0.99 -5.34
C HIS A 7 -12.52 0.47 -3.90
N MET A 8 -11.37 0.75 -3.28
CA MET A 8 -11.00 0.28 -1.93
C MET A 8 -10.72 1.49 -1.03
N PRO A 9 -11.76 2.12 -0.46
CA PRO A 9 -11.60 3.37 0.26
C PRO A 9 -10.94 3.17 1.64
N VAL A 10 -9.85 3.90 1.88
CA VAL A 10 -9.16 3.95 3.19
C VAL A 10 -8.93 5.39 3.66
N THR A 11 -9.03 5.60 4.97
CA THR A 11 -8.65 6.84 5.67
C THR A 11 -7.49 6.56 6.62
N ALA A 12 -6.82 7.60 7.12
CA ALA A 12 -5.78 7.40 8.14
C ALA A 12 -6.33 6.80 9.44
N GLN A 13 -7.59 7.09 9.79
CA GLN A 13 -8.26 6.53 10.97
C GLN A 13 -8.66 5.08 10.78
N SER A 14 -9.03 4.69 9.55
CA SER A 14 -9.52 3.36 9.22
C SER A 14 -8.45 2.46 8.61
N PHE A 15 -7.17 2.86 8.62
CA PHE A 15 -6.07 2.08 8.05
C PHE A 15 -5.89 0.74 8.78
N PRO A 16 -5.65 -0.39 8.08
CA PRO A 16 -5.43 -0.52 6.63
C PRO A 16 -6.72 -0.63 5.80
N GLY A 17 -7.88 -0.68 6.46
CA GLY A 17 -9.19 -0.77 5.83
C GLY A 17 -9.68 -2.22 5.72
N PRO A 18 -10.94 -2.41 5.32
CA PRO A 18 -11.56 -3.73 5.23
C PRO A 18 -11.04 -4.56 4.04
N ASP A 19 -10.51 -3.91 3.00
CA ASP A 19 -10.09 -4.55 1.74
C ASP A 19 -8.57 -4.79 1.67
N PHE A 20 -7.88 -4.76 2.81
CA PHE A 20 -6.41 -4.81 2.86
C PHE A 20 -5.83 -6.05 2.17
N ASP A 21 -6.34 -7.24 2.49
CA ASP A 21 -5.85 -8.49 1.92
C ASP A 21 -6.06 -8.51 0.40
N ALA A 22 -7.26 -8.14 -0.06
CA ALA A 22 -7.56 -8.05 -1.48
C ALA A 22 -6.69 -7.03 -2.22
N MET A 23 -6.32 -5.93 -1.56
CA MET A 23 -5.41 -4.95 -2.15
C MET A 23 -3.97 -5.46 -2.22
N SER A 24 -3.50 -6.15 -1.17
CA SER A 24 -2.18 -6.80 -1.15
C SER A 24 -2.07 -7.84 -2.26
N ASP A 25 -3.07 -8.70 -2.42
CA ASP A 25 -3.14 -9.70 -3.50
C ASP A 25 -3.03 -9.06 -4.89
N LEU A 26 -3.71 -7.92 -5.11
CA LEU A 26 -3.61 -7.18 -6.38
C LEU A 26 -2.21 -6.59 -6.60
N LEU A 27 -1.59 -6.04 -5.55
CA LEU A 27 -0.26 -5.42 -5.63
C LEU A 27 0.87 -6.44 -5.82
N ASP A 28 0.71 -7.64 -5.30
CA ASP A 28 1.72 -8.70 -5.36
C ASP A 28 1.61 -9.61 -6.59
N ASP A 29 0.57 -9.45 -7.44
CA ASP A 29 0.42 -10.23 -8.67
C ASP A 29 1.44 -9.81 -9.74
N PRO A 30 2.45 -10.65 -10.05
CA PRO A 30 3.51 -10.30 -11.00
C PRO A 30 3.02 -10.30 -12.46
N SER A 31 1.86 -10.89 -12.75
CA SER A 31 1.29 -10.98 -14.09
C SER A 31 0.46 -9.75 -14.45
N ARG A 32 0.16 -8.88 -13.47
CA ARG A 32 -0.79 -7.78 -13.62
C ARG A 32 -0.17 -6.47 -13.11
N PRO A 33 0.27 -5.56 -13.99
CA PRO A 33 0.73 -4.26 -13.53
C PRO A 33 -0.43 -3.46 -12.92
N VAL A 34 -0.26 -3.01 -11.68
CA VAL A 34 -1.27 -2.24 -10.94
C VAL A 34 -0.85 -0.79 -10.80
N LEU A 35 -1.78 0.13 -11.08
CA LEU A 35 -1.68 1.54 -10.70
C LEU A 35 -2.61 1.80 -9.51
N ALA A 36 -2.03 1.82 -8.30
CA ALA A 36 -2.74 2.26 -7.10
C ALA A 36 -2.61 3.78 -6.94
N TYR A 37 -3.74 4.48 -6.75
CA TYR A 37 -3.73 5.92 -6.52
C TYR A 37 -4.68 6.34 -5.40
N CYS A 38 -4.32 7.46 -4.78
CA CYS A 38 -5.22 8.20 -3.90
C CYS A 38 -5.00 9.70 -4.17
N ARG A 39 -5.39 10.59 -3.26
CA ARG A 39 -5.18 12.04 -3.44
C ARG A 39 -3.70 12.45 -3.62
N THR A 40 -2.78 11.82 -2.89
CA THR A 40 -1.34 12.20 -2.86
C THR A 40 -0.41 10.99 -3.04
N GLY A 41 -0.94 9.81 -3.30
CA GLY A 41 -0.18 8.54 -3.29
C GLY A 41 0.16 7.99 -1.89
N THR A 42 0.17 8.81 -0.84
CA THR A 42 0.60 8.43 0.52
C THR A 42 -0.10 7.19 1.07
N ARG A 43 -1.43 7.07 0.94
CA ARG A 43 -2.18 5.90 1.44
C ARG A 43 -1.78 4.62 0.70
N CYS A 44 -1.61 4.70 -0.62
CA CYS A 44 -1.22 3.57 -1.45
C CYS A 44 0.20 3.10 -1.10
N ALA A 45 1.15 4.04 -0.90
CA ALA A 45 2.50 3.71 -0.44
C ALA A 45 2.50 3.02 0.94
N ASN A 46 1.68 3.50 1.88
CA ASN A 46 1.57 2.86 3.20
C ASN A 46 0.97 1.46 3.11
N LEU A 47 -0.08 1.26 2.31
CA LEU A 47 -0.69 -0.06 2.15
C LEU A 47 0.24 -1.04 1.43
N TRP A 48 0.99 -0.58 0.42
CA TRP A 48 2.03 -1.39 -0.22
C TRP A 48 3.08 -1.86 0.79
N VAL A 49 3.63 -0.94 1.59
CA VAL A 49 4.60 -1.28 2.65
C VAL A 49 4.01 -2.23 3.69
N ALA A 50 2.75 -2.03 4.09
CA ALA A 50 2.08 -2.89 5.06
C ALA A 50 1.83 -4.30 4.51
N GLY A 51 1.56 -4.43 3.21
CA GLY A 51 1.35 -5.71 2.52
C GLY A 51 2.65 -6.47 2.22
N CYS A 52 3.79 -5.78 2.13
CA CYS A 52 5.07 -6.43 1.88
C CYS A 52 5.42 -7.49 2.93
N GLU A 53 5.94 -8.62 2.45
CA GLU A 53 6.58 -9.67 3.25
C GLU A 53 7.64 -9.10 4.20
N GLU A 54 7.77 -9.70 5.38
CA GLU A 54 8.65 -9.20 6.43
C GLU A 54 10.12 -9.07 5.95
N ALA A 55 10.58 -10.03 5.15
CA ALA A 55 11.95 -10.06 4.63
C ALA A 55 12.32 -8.87 3.73
N VAL A 56 11.34 -8.23 3.08
CA VAL A 56 11.56 -7.11 2.13
C VAL A 56 11.03 -5.77 2.64
N ARG A 57 10.28 -5.78 3.74
CA ARG A 57 9.56 -4.63 4.27
C ARG A 57 10.45 -3.44 4.62
N GLU A 58 11.64 -3.69 5.18
CA GLU A 58 12.57 -2.62 5.53
C GLU A 58 13.11 -1.89 4.29
N GLN A 59 13.34 -2.63 3.20
CA GLN A 59 13.68 -2.05 1.92
C GLN A 59 12.49 -1.26 1.35
N ALA A 60 11.27 -1.80 1.43
CA ALA A 60 10.07 -1.10 0.98
C ALA A 60 9.84 0.23 1.73
N ILE A 61 10.05 0.26 3.06
CA ILE A 61 10.02 1.49 3.87
C ILE A 61 11.05 2.49 3.36
N THR A 62 12.28 2.03 3.13
CA THR A 62 13.37 2.87 2.64
C THR A 62 13.04 3.47 1.27
N ASP A 63 12.59 2.65 0.33
CA ASP A 63 12.30 3.06 -1.04
C ASP A 63 11.14 4.06 -1.11
N ALA A 64 10.05 3.79 -0.38
CA ALA A 64 8.92 4.70 -0.33
C ALA A 64 9.27 6.01 0.40
N GLY A 65 10.08 5.95 1.46
CA GLY A 65 10.59 7.13 2.16
C GLY A 65 11.47 8.02 1.28
N GLN A 66 12.40 7.44 0.51
CA GLN A 66 13.24 8.17 -0.45
C GLN A 66 12.44 8.88 -1.53
N ARG A 67 11.26 8.35 -1.87
CA ARG A 67 10.31 8.96 -2.82
C ARG A 67 9.43 10.04 -2.17
N GLY A 68 9.62 10.32 -0.88
CA GLY A 68 8.95 11.40 -0.16
C GLY A 68 7.59 11.03 0.43
N TYR A 69 7.27 9.74 0.56
CA TYR A 69 6.03 9.32 1.22
C TYR A 69 6.21 9.27 2.74
N ASP A 70 5.30 9.92 3.47
CA ASP A 70 5.13 9.72 4.91
C ASP A 70 4.50 8.34 5.18
N LEU A 71 5.22 7.50 5.92
CA LEU A 71 4.86 6.10 6.20
C LEU A 71 4.33 5.85 7.62
N ALA A 72 3.89 6.90 8.33
CA ALA A 72 3.43 6.78 9.71
C ALA A 72 2.25 5.79 9.90
N MET A 73 1.39 5.60 8.89
CA MET A 73 0.27 4.65 9.00
C MET A 73 0.77 3.20 8.98
N ALA A 74 1.67 2.87 8.05
CA ALA A 74 2.26 1.55 7.95
C ALA A 74 3.08 1.22 9.20
N VAL A 75 3.95 2.12 9.65
CA VAL A 75 4.76 1.94 10.87
C VAL A 75 3.89 1.64 12.08
N LYS A 76 2.85 2.46 12.31
CA LYS A 76 1.90 2.25 13.41
C LYS A 76 1.16 0.91 13.31
N PHE A 77 0.70 0.55 12.12
CA PHE A 77 -0.03 -0.71 11.88
C PHE A 77 0.84 -1.93 12.18
N LEU A 78 2.12 -1.88 11.82
CA LEU A 78 3.09 -2.95 12.01
C LEU A 78 3.57 -3.10 13.46
N GLY A 79 3.08 -2.26 14.39
CA GLY A 79 3.51 -2.25 15.78
C GLY A 79 4.95 -1.78 15.97
N ARG A 80 5.46 -0.96 15.05
CA ARG A 80 6.80 -0.37 15.08
C ARG A 80 6.75 1.10 15.48
#